data_AF-A0A8J6TLZ5-F1
#
_entry.id   AF-A0A8J6TLZ5-F1
#
_cell.length_a   1.000
_cell.length_b   1.000
_cell.length_c   1.000
_cell.angle_alpha   90.00
_cell.angle_beta   90.00
_cell.angle_gamma   90.00
#
_symmetry.space_group_name_H-M   'P 1'
#
loop_
_entity.id
_entity.type
_entity.pdbx_description
1 polymer ?
#
loop_
_entity_poly.entity_id
_entity_poly.type
_entity_poly.pdbx_seq_one_letter_code
_entity_poly.pdbx_strand_id
1 'polypeptide(L)'
;MKLPTVPLSAGQGILAKANKIVLTLDDLYRWTGSIQAREVVDMILTRDPSSLSAASLRDMFEDGDAVGVAEMMLGRKKIFPAFLELLIHDKWPVRLGAMVAFETIAAKSSDLAARAIPFLWERFSLAEDTVKGDILYLLGVSGDKKTTPKLTTILSGPYSAEIKEAAADALKELDKDIRP
;
A
#
# COMPACT_ATOMS: atom_id res chain seq x y z
N MET A 1 -59.36 35.41 15.76
CA MET A 1 -58.49 34.79 16.77
C MET A 1 -57.25 34.27 16.05
N LYS A 2 -56.10 34.97 16.15
CA LYS A 2 -54.84 34.59 15.48
C LYS A 2 -54.10 33.55 16.35
N LEU A 3 -53.74 32.41 15.78
CA LEU A 3 -52.83 31.46 16.40
C LEU A 3 -51.39 32.01 16.37
N PRO A 4 -50.56 31.80 17.41
CA PRO A 4 -49.20 32.27 17.43
C PRO A 4 -48.30 31.39 16.54
N THR A 5 -47.43 32.04 15.78
CA THR A 5 -46.29 31.43 15.08
C THR A 5 -45.18 31.13 16.07
N VAL A 6 -44.82 29.85 16.21
CA VAL A 6 -43.59 29.40 16.90
C VAL A 6 -42.47 29.35 15.85
N PRO A 7 -41.27 29.90 16.12
CA PRO A 7 -40.17 29.80 15.17
C PRO A 7 -39.67 28.35 15.10
N LEU A 8 -39.52 27.84 13.88
CA LEU A 8 -38.80 26.59 13.60
C LEU A 8 -37.34 26.76 14.06
N SER A 9 -36.95 26.05 15.11
CA SER A 9 -35.57 25.94 15.54
C SER A 9 -34.73 25.31 14.43
N ALA A 10 -33.61 25.96 14.12
CA ALA A 10 -32.52 25.37 13.36
C ALA A 10 -32.11 24.02 13.98
N GLY A 11 -32.02 22.98 13.14
CA GLY A 11 -31.43 21.72 13.55
C GLY A 11 -32.14 20.52 12.98
N GLN A 12 -31.71 20.10 11.79
CA GLN A 12 -31.46 18.69 11.46
C GLN A 12 -30.89 18.65 10.04
N GLY A 13 -29.61 19.01 9.93
CA GLY A 13 -28.81 18.44 8.85
C GLY A 13 -28.81 16.93 9.07
N ILE A 14 -29.34 16.17 8.12
CA ILE A 14 -29.16 14.72 8.08
C ILE A 14 -27.66 14.50 7.87
N LEU A 15 -26.92 14.34 8.96
CA LEU A 15 -25.60 13.73 8.94
C LEU A 15 -25.84 12.27 8.58
N ALA A 16 -25.77 11.94 7.29
CA ALA A 16 -25.56 10.57 6.86
C ALA A 16 -24.22 10.12 7.45
N LYS A 17 -24.24 9.47 8.63
CA LYS A 17 -23.11 8.66 9.05
C LYS A 17 -23.03 7.51 8.05
N ALA A 18 -21.94 7.44 7.30
CA ALA A 18 -21.66 6.29 6.47
C ALA A 18 -21.75 5.03 7.35
N ASN A 19 -22.74 4.18 7.10
CA ASN A 19 -22.79 2.85 7.69
C ASN A 19 -21.67 2.05 7.04
N LYS A 20 -20.48 2.11 7.64
CA LYS A 20 -19.33 1.34 7.19
C LYS A 20 -19.58 -0.13 7.53
N ILE A 21 -19.73 -0.95 6.49
CA ILE A 21 -19.90 -2.40 6.66
C ILE A 21 -18.52 -2.99 6.99
N VAL A 22 -18.48 -3.82 8.01
CA VAL A 22 -17.32 -4.64 8.37
C VAL A 22 -17.75 -6.09 8.26
N LEU A 23 -17.02 -6.87 7.47
CA LEU A 23 -17.20 -8.32 7.39
C LEU A 23 -15.92 -8.98 7.86
N THR A 24 -16.06 -9.97 8.73
CA THR A 24 -14.96 -10.79 9.20
C THR A 24 -15.18 -12.25 8.83
N LEU A 25 -14.11 -12.93 8.46
CA LEU A 25 -14.09 -14.36 8.17
C LEU A 25 -13.00 -15.01 9.02
N ASP A 26 -13.43 -16.00 9.82
CA ASP A 26 -12.57 -16.78 10.73
C ASP A 26 -11.76 -15.92 11.73
N ASP A 27 -12.23 -14.70 12.04
CA ASP A 27 -11.54 -13.65 12.83
C ASP A 27 -10.16 -13.23 12.31
N LEU A 28 -9.79 -13.72 11.11
CA LEU A 28 -8.48 -13.49 10.49
C LEU A 28 -8.55 -12.50 9.34
N TYR A 29 -9.64 -12.54 8.56
CA TYR A 29 -9.80 -11.68 7.39
C TYR A 29 -10.88 -10.65 7.68
N ARG A 30 -10.55 -9.38 7.42
CA ARG A 30 -11.45 -8.25 7.65
C ARG A 30 -11.58 -7.45 6.36
N TRP A 31 -12.81 -7.29 5.90
CA TRP A 31 -13.15 -6.33 4.85
C TRP A 31 -13.87 -5.16 5.48
N THR A 32 -13.65 -4.00 4.89
CA THR A 32 -14.24 -2.75 5.32
C THR A 32 -14.65 -1.94 4.09
N GLY A 33 -15.75 -1.19 4.20
CA GLY A 33 -16.22 -0.37 3.08
C GLY A 33 -16.96 -1.19 2.01
N SER A 34 -16.50 -1.13 0.76
CA SER A 34 -17.20 -1.74 -0.38
C SER A 34 -16.88 -3.23 -0.53
N ILE A 35 -17.67 -4.09 0.12
CA ILE A 35 -17.48 -5.54 0.08
C ILE A 35 -17.99 -6.13 -1.25
N GLN A 36 -17.09 -6.78 -1.99
CA GLN A 36 -17.43 -7.50 -3.22
C GLN A 36 -17.87 -8.94 -2.89
N ALA A 37 -19.15 -9.26 -3.10
CA ALA A 37 -19.71 -10.56 -2.74
C ALA A 37 -18.96 -11.75 -3.37
N ARG A 38 -18.51 -11.64 -4.63
CA ARG A 38 -17.72 -12.69 -5.29
C ARG A 38 -16.41 -12.96 -4.56
N GLU A 39 -15.70 -11.91 -4.16
CA GLU A 39 -14.42 -12.02 -3.44
C GLU A 39 -14.61 -12.69 -2.08
N VAL A 40 -15.70 -12.38 -1.37
CA VAL A 40 -16.06 -13.05 -0.11
C VAL A 40 -16.33 -14.55 -0.34
N VAL A 41 -17.12 -14.89 -1.37
CA VAL A 41 -17.40 -16.29 -1.72
C VAL A 41 -16.10 -17.03 -2.08
N ASP A 42 -15.25 -16.43 -2.91
CA ASP A 42 -13.96 -17.00 -3.28
C ASP A 42 -13.06 -17.19 -2.05
N MET A 43 -13.08 -16.24 -1.10
CA MET A 43 -12.34 -16.37 0.16
C MET A 43 -12.89 -17.47 1.06
N ILE A 44 -14.21 -17.69 1.08
CA ILE A 44 -14.85 -18.79 1.81
C ILE A 44 -14.51 -20.15 1.18
N LEU A 45 -14.34 -20.21 -0.13
CA LEU A 45 -14.03 -21.47 -0.84
C LEU A 45 -12.54 -21.80 -0.79
N THR A 46 -11.68 -20.81 -1.00
CA THR A 46 -10.23 -21.02 -1.22
C THR A 46 -9.38 -20.73 -0.01
N ARG A 47 -9.87 -19.86 0.89
CA ARG A 47 -9.10 -19.30 2.02
C ARG A 47 -7.78 -18.69 1.51
N ASP A 48 -7.78 -18.10 0.32
CA ASP A 48 -6.59 -17.49 -0.28
C ASP A 48 -6.74 -15.96 -0.40
N PRO A 49 -6.15 -15.18 0.51
CA PRO A 49 -6.15 -13.71 0.43
C PRO A 49 -5.35 -13.16 -0.75
N SER A 50 -4.58 -13.98 -1.47
CA SER A 50 -3.78 -13.50 -2.59
C SER A 50 -4.59 -13.12 -3.83
N SER A 51 -5.89 -13.45 -3.86
CA SER A 51 -6.84 -13.05 -4.91
C SER A 51 -7.62 -11.77 -4.58
N LEU A 52 -7.36 -11.12 -3.44
CA LEU A 52 -8.00 -9.84 -3.10
C LEU A 52 -7.72 -8.80 -4.19
N SER A 53 -8.76 -8.07 -4.58
CA SER A 53 -8.65 -7.03 -5.60
C SER A 53 -7.91 -5.79 -5.09
N ALA A 54 -7.38 -4.99 -6.02
CA ALA A 54 -6.73 -3.72 -5.68
C ALA A 54 -7.69 -2.74 -4.97
N ALA A 55 -8.98 -2.80 -5.31
CA ALA A 55 -10.01 -2.00 -4.64
C ALA A 55 -10.16 -2.40 -3.17
N SER A 56 -10.27 -3.70 -2.88
CA SER A 56 -10.37 -4.19 -1.49
C SER A 56 -9.13 -3.83 -0.67
N LEU A 57 -7.94 -4.03 -1.23
CA LEU A 57 -6.69 -3.66 -0.56
C LEU A 57 -6.59 -2.15 -0.31
N ARG A 58 -7.02 -1.32 -1.27
CA ARG A 58 -7.09 0.14 -1.10
C ARG A 58 -8.06 0.55 0.00
N ASP A 59 -9.26 -0.02 0.02
CA ASP A 59 -10.26 0.27 1.06
C ASP A 59 -9.71 -0.09 2.46
N MET A 60 -8.93 -1.17 2.58
CA MET A 60 -8.21 -1.51 3.84
C MET A 60 -7.15 -0.45 4.21
N PHE A 61 -6.41 0.10 3.23
CA PHE A 61 -5.46 1.18 3.49
C PHE A 61 -6.11 2.49 3.91
N GLU A 62 -7.22 2.87 3.27
CA GLU A 62 -8.01 4.05 3.64
C GLU A 62 -8.53 3.96 5.08
N ASP A 63 -8.65 2.74 5.59
CA ASP A 63 -9.07 2.44 6.95
C ASP A 63 -7.93 2.24 7.95
N GLY A 64 -6.69 2.47 7.52
CA GLY A 64 -5.48 2.37 8.33
C GLY A 64 -4.98 0.96 8.56
N ASP A 65 -5.47 -0.05 7.83
CA ASP A 65 -5.12 -1.46 8.03
C ASP A 65 -3.98 -1.95 7.10
N ALA A 66 -3.01 -1.08 6.83
CA ALA A 66 -1.83 -1.44 6.03
C ALA A 66 -1.03 -2.58 6.66
N VAL A 67 -0.93 -2.61 8.00
CA VAL A 67 -0.26 -3.67 8.75
C VAL A 67 -1.00 -5.00 8.60
N GLY A 68 -2.34 -5.04 8.68
CA GLY A 68 -3.11 -6.27 8.47
C GLY A 68 -2.91 -6.84 7.07
N VAL A 69 -2.86 -5.98 6.05
CA VAL A 69 -2.52 -6.38 4.68
C VAL A 69 -1.11 -6.98 4.58
N ALA A 70 -0.12 -6.39 5.27
CA ALA A 70 1.22 -6.95 5.36
C ALA A 70 1.24 -8.33 6.04
N GLU A 71 0.54 -8.51 7.16
CA GLU A 71 0.44 -9.80 7.86
C GLU A 71 -0.18 -10.89 6.98
N MET A 72 -1.18 -10.55 6.14
CA MET A 72 -1.75 -11.51 5.19
C MET A 72 -0.70 -12.01 4.19
N MET A 73 0.11 -11.11 3.62
CA MET A 73 1.16 -11.47 2.67
C MET A 73 2.29 -12.28 3.35
N LEU A 74 2.67 -11.91 4.57
CA LEU A 74 3.67 -12.62 5.37
C LEU A 74 3.19 -14.04 5.72
N GLY A 75 1.96 -14.18 6.21
CA GLY A 75 1.34 -15.47 6.54
C GLY A 75 1.27 -16.40 5.34
N ARG A 76 1.10 -15.85 4.13
CA ARG A 76 1.11 -16.61 2.87
C ARG A 76 2.48 -16.73 2.21
N LYS A 77 3.51 -16.05 2.73
CA LYS A 77 4.85 -15.95 2.12
C LYS A 77 4.79 -15.55 0.65
N LYS A 78 3.83 -14.68 0.30
CA LYS A 78 3.49 -14.30 -1.07
C LYS A 78 3.09 -12.84 -1.12
N ILE A 79 3.72 -12.09 -2.03
CA ILE A 79 3.27 -10.75 -2.40
C ILE A 79 2.03 -10.88 -3.28
N PHE A 80 0.97 -10.15 -2.95
CA PHE A 80 -0.27 -10.21 -3.72
C PHE A 80 -0.11 -9.41 -5.03
N PRO A 81 -0.56 -9.94 -6.18
CA PRO A 81 -0.39 -9.23 -7.45
C PRO A 81 -1.05 -7.85 -7.46
N ALA A 82 -2.26 -7.73 -6.90
CA ALA A 82 -2.97 -6.46 -6.82
C ALA A 82 -2.26 -5.40 -5.95
N PHE A 83 -1.49 -5.84 -4.94
CA PHE A 83 -0.71 -4.95 -4.08
C PHE A 83 0.41 -4.25 -4.86
N LEU A 84 1.04 -4.93 -5.82
CA LEU A 84 2.12 -4.35 -6.63
C LEU A 84 1.65 -3.13 -7.42
N GLU A 85 0.44 -3.17 -7.97
CA GLU A 85 -0.14 -2.03 -8.69
C GLU A 85 -0.46 -0.86 -7.74
N LEU A 86 -0.71 -1.13 -6.44
CA LEU A 86 -0.95 -0.07 -5.46
C LEU A 86 0.32 0.69 -5.06
N LEU A 87 1.50 0.06 -5.13
CA LEU A 87 2.79 0.71 -4.87
C LEU A 87 3.14 1.79 -5.91
N ILE A 88 2.54 1.73 -7.10
CA ILE A 88 2.77 2.67 -8.21
C ILE A 88 1.50 3.42 -8.61
N HIS A 89 0.49 3.42 -7.74
CA HIS A 89 -0.80 4.04 -7.98
C HIS A 89 -0.67 5.56 -8.21
N ASP A 90 -1.51 6.16 -9.04
CA ASP A 90 -1.45 7.60 -9.36
C ASP A 90 -1.66 8.50 -8.12
N LYS A 91 -2.61 8.13 -7.27
CA LYS A 91 -2.92 8.80 -6.00
C LYS A 91 -1.88 8.49 -4.92
N TRP A 92 -1.19 9.54 -4.46
CA TRP A 92 -0.22 9.46 -3.37
C TRP A 92 -0.76 8.82 -2.06
N PRO A 93 -1.98 9.12 -1.57
CA PRO A 93 -2.49 8.48 -0.34
C PRO A 93 -2.60 6.95 -0.46
N VAL A 94 -2.91 6.44 -1.65
CA VAL A 94 -2.98 4.99 -1.91
C VAL A 94 -1.58 4.37 -1.86
N ARG A 95 -0.60 5.02 -2.50
CA ARG A 95 0.80 4.58 -2.44
C ARG A 95 1.33 4.59 -1.02
N LEU A 96 1.04 5.62 -0.23
CA LEU A 96 1.49 5.70 1.16
C LEU A 96 1.02 4.49 1.99
N GLY A 97 -0.26 4.11 1.87
CA GLY A 97 -0.78 2.91 2.53
C GLY A 97 -0.07 1.63 2.07
N ALA A 98 0.19 1.51 0.77
CA ALA A 98 0.93 0.39 0.21
C ALA A 98 2.40 0.34 0.67
N MET A 99 3.06 1.50 0.77
CA MET A 99 4.44 1.64 1.25
C MET A 99 4.55 1.23 2.71
N VAL A 100 3.62 1.64 3.58
CA VAL A 100 3.58 1.19 5.00
C VAL A 100 3.45 -0.33 5.10
N ALA A 101 2.61 -0.94 4.27
CA ALA A 101 2.51 -2.40 4.22
C ALA A 101 3.82 -3.03 3.71
N PHE A 102 4.48 -2.44 2.71
CA PHE A 102 5.77 -2.90 2.21
C PHE A 102 6.88 -2.81 3.27
N GLU A 103 6.99 -1.69 3.97
CA GLU A 103 7.93 -1.49 5.08
C GLU A 103 7.73 -2.54 6.17
N THR A 104 6.47 -2.82 6.52
CA THR A 104 6.12 -3.87 7.48
C THR A 104 6.59 -5.25 7.01
N ILE A 105 6.41 -5.57 5.72
CA ILE A 105 6.92 -6.81 5.12
C ILE A 105 8.45 -6.84 5.17
N ALA A 106 9.12 -5.77 4.74
CA ALA A 106 10.58 -5.71 4.66
C ALA A 106 11.24 -5.84 6.03
N ALA A 107 10.68 -5.19 7.05
CA ALA A 107 11.14 -5.30 8.44
C ALA A 107 11.04 -6.73 9.00
N LYS A 108 10.10 -7.54 8.50
CA LYS A 108 9.88 -8.92 8.97
C LYS A 108 10.49 -9.98 8.05
N SER A 109 10.64 -9.69 6.76
CA SER A 109 11.16 -10.59 5.73
C SER A 109 11.62 -9.80 4.50
N SER A 110 12.90 -9.42 4.50
CA SER A 110 13.57 -8.83 3.32
C SER A 110 13.46 -9.75 2.10
N ASP A 111 13.57 -11.07 2.28
CA ASP A 111 13.38 -12.06 1.20
C ASP A 111 12.01 -11.98 0.52
N LEU A 112 10.94 -11.69 1.29
CA LEU A 112 9.60 -11.54 0.73
C LEU A 112 9.45 -10.18 0.04
N ALA A 113 9.94 -9.10 0.67
CA ALA A 113 9.95 -7.76 0.10
C ALA A 113 10.72 -7.69 -1.23
N ALA A 114 11.86 -8.39 -1.31
CA ALA A 114 12.70 -8.49 -2.51
C ALA A 114 11.94 -9.02 -3.73
N ARG A 115 10.84 -9.76 -3.54
CA ARG A 115 10.02 -10.30 -4.64
C ARG A 115 9.24 -9.22 -5.39
N ALA A 116 9.04 -8.03 -4.81
CA ALA A 116 8.41 -6.91 -5.50
C ALA A 116 9.39 -6.15 -6.42
N ILE A 117 10.69 -6.26 -6.16
CA ILE A 117 11.73 -5.48 -6.83
C ILE A 117 11.73 -5.63 -8.35
N PRO A 118 11.60 -6.83 -8.96
CA PRO A 118 11.56 -6.97 -10.40
C PRO A 118 10.43 -6.15 -11.03
N PHE A 119 9.23 -6.20 -10.45
CA PHE A 119 8.06 -5.45 -10.92
C PHE A 119 8.28 -3.94 -10.80
N LEU A 120 8.75 -3.47 -9.64
CA LEU A 120 8.99 -2.05 -9.40
C LEU A 120 10.05 -1.49 -10.36
N TRP A 121 11.11 -2.27 -10.61
CA TRP A 121 12.17 -1.89 -11.53
C TRP A 121 11.70 -1.82 -12.99
N GLU A 122 10.87 -2.76 -13.43
CA GLU A 122 10.28 -2.74 -14.78
C GLU A 122 9.42 -1.48 -15.01
N ARG A 123 8.72 -1.02 -13.97
CA ARG A 123 7.85 0.16 -14.05
C ARG A 123 8.59 1.49 -13.89
N PHE A 124 9.81 1.47 -13.35
CA PHE A 124 10.57 2.68 -13.01
C PHE A 124 10.76 3.67 -14.18
N SER A 125 11.10 3.18 -15.38
CA SER A 125 11.35 4.08 -16.54
C SER A 125 10.10 4.78 -17.06
N LEU A 126 8.92 4.22 -16.78
CA LEU A 126 7.62 4.75 -17.22
C LEU A 126 6.94 5.60 -16.14
N ALA A 127 7.49 5.62 -14.93
CA ALA A 127 6.92 6.31 -13.79
C ALA A 127 7.20 7.82 -13.86
N GLU A 128 6.25 8.62 -13.36
CA GLU A 128 6.47 10.03 -13.05
C GLU A 128 7.52 10.17 -11.93
N ASP A 129 8.21 11.31 -11.86
CA ASP A 129 9.34 11.47 -10.95
C ASP A 129 8.98 11.27 -9.47
N THR A 130 7.77 11.65 -9.05
CA THR A 130 7.29 11.37 -7.68
C THR A 130 7.21 9.88 -7.40
N VAL A 131 6.68 9.09 -8.35
CA VAL A 131 6.59 7.63 -8.25
C VAL A 131 7.98 6.98 -8.38
N LYS A 132 8.89 7.54 -9.19
CA LYS A 132 10.29 7.09 -9.24
C LYS A 132 10.96 7.23 -7.86
N GLY A 133 10.74 8.33 -7.17
CA GLY A 133 11.22 8.55 -5.80
C GLY A 133 10.71 7.47 -4.85
N ASP A 134 9.40 7.20 -4.85
CA ASP A 134 8.78 6.14 -4.05
C ASP A 134 9.37 4.76 -4.37
N ILE A 135 9.57 4.43 -5.65
CA ILE A 135 10.21 3.17 -6.08
C ILE A 135 11.63 3.05 -5.53
N LEU A 136 12.45 4.10 -5.62
CA LEU A 136 13.83 4.07 -5.12
C LEU A 136 13.87 3.88 -3.61
N TYR A 137 12.97 4.56 -2.88
CA TYR A 137 12.78 4.36 -1.46
C TYR A 137 12.48 2.89 -1.12
N LEU A 138 11.52 2.27 -1.83
CA LEU A 138 11.16 0.86 -1.63
C LEU A 138 12.32 -0.10 -1.95
N LEU A 139 13.14 0.21 -2.96
CA LEU A 139 14.37 -0.55 -3.25
C LEU A 139 15.33 -0.53 -2.06
N GLY A 140 15.54 0.64 -1.44
CA GLY A 140 16.36 0.77 -0.23
C GLY A 140 15.79 0.01 0.96
N VAL A 141 14.51 0.24 1.26
CA VAL A 141 13.78 -0.40 2.38
C VAL A 141 13.72 -1.92 2.25
N SER A 142 13.72 -2.47 1.03
CA SER A 142 13.64 -3.91 0.82
C SER A 142 14.78 -4.71 1.45
N GLY A 143 15.93 -4.07 1.72
CA GLY A 143 17.15 -4.75 2.18
C GLY A 143 17.81 -5.63 1.12
N ASP A 144 17.28 -5.71 -0.11
CA ASP A 144 17.83 -6.56 -1.15
C ASP A 144 19.10 -5.94 -1.76
N LYS A 145 20.27 -6.38 -1.29
CA LYS A 145 21.58 -5.98 -1.80
C LYS A 145 21.75 -6.19 -3.31
N LYS A 146 20.94 -7.04 -3.95
CA LYS A 146 20.95 -7.20 -5.41
C LYS A 146 20.41 -5.98 -6.16
N THR A 147 19.85 -5.00 -5.44
CA THR A 147 19.41 -3.70 -6.01
C THR A 147 20.55 -2.70 -6.18
N THR A 148 21.69 -2.85 -5.50
CA THR A 148 22.83 -1.92 -5.57
C THR A 148 23.27 -1.57 -7.01
N PRO A 149 23.38 -2.52 -7.96
CA PRO A 149 23.71 -2.18 -9.35
C PRO A 149 22.68 -1.29 -10.04
N LYS A 150 21.38 -1.50 -9.73
CA LYS A 150 20.27 -0.69 -10.28
C LYS A 150 20.38 0.75 -9.79
N LEU A 151 20.56 0.93 -8.47
CA LEU A 151 20.71 2.26 -7.86
C LEU A 151 21.95 3.00 -8.38
N THR A 152 23.06 2.28 -8.59
CA THR A 152 24.30 2.84 -9.17
C THR A 152 24.08 3.33 -10.59
N THR A 153 23.26 2.62 -11.39
CA THR A 153 22.90 3.06 -12.75
C THR A 153 22.15 4.38 -12.71
N ILE A 154 21.22 4.57 -11.75
CA ILE A 154 20.50 5.84 -11.59
C ILE A 154 21.44 7.00 -11.25
N LEU A 155 22.38 6.80 -10.33
CA LEU A 155 23.36 7.84 -9.95
C LEU A 155 24.22 8.30 -11.14
N SER A 156 24.67 7.36 -11.95
CA SER A 156 25.49 7.64 -13.14
C SER A 156 24.69 8.11 -14.36
N GLY A 157 23.37 7.90 -14.36
CA GLY A 157 22.50 8.13 -15.51
C GLY A 157 22.04 9.58 -15.70
N PRO A 158 21.28 9.85 -16.78
CA PRO A 158 20.73 11.17 -17.10
C PRO A 158 19.43 11.44 -16.34
N TYR A 159 19.45 11.33 -15.01
CA TYR A 159 18.32 11.64 -14.13
C TYR A 159 18.48 13.01 -13.46
N SER A 160 17.37 13.58 -12.98
CA SER A 160 17.36 14.82 -12.20
C SER A 160 18.13 14.66 -10.89
N ALA A 161 18.46 15.79 -10.26
CA ALA A 161 19.20 15.80 -8.99
C ALA A 161 18.40 15.09 -7.88
N GLU A 162 17.08 15.31 -7.85
CA GLU A 162 16.15 14.74 -6.87
C GLU A 162 16.09 13.21 -6.98
N ILE A 163 16.05 12.67 -8.21
CA ILE A 163 16.03 11.22 -8.43
C ILE A 163 17.38 10.58 -8.08
N LYS A 164 18.49 11.28 -8.34
CA LYS A 164 19.82 10.83 -7.92
C LYS A 164 19.97 10.85 -6.41
N GLU A 165 19.43 11.86 -5.73
CA GLU A 165 19.42 11.94 -4.27
C GLU A 165 18.63 10.78 -3.67
N ALA A 166 17.41 10.51 -4.18
CA ALA A 166 16.61 9.35 -3.75
C ALA A 166 17.35 8.02 -3.93
N ALA A 167 18.08 7.85 -5.04
CA ALA A 167 18.89 6.65 -5.28
C ALA A 167 20.09 6.55 -4.31
N ALA A 168 20.72 7.67 -3.99
CA ALA A 168 21.82 7.73 -3.02
C ALA A 168 21.33 7.37 -1.61
N ASP A 169 20.16 7.86 -1.21
CA ASP A 169 19.56 7.56 0.09
C ASP A 169 19.14 6.09 0.18
N ALA A 170 18.58 5.52 -0.89
CA ALA A 170 18.29 4.10 -0.97
C ALA A 170 19.55 3.22 -0.80
N LEU A 171 20.69 3.63 -1.38
CA LEU A 171 21.96 2.93 -1.18
C LEU A 171 22.45 3.02 0.27
N LYS A 172 22.38 4.21 0.87
CA LYS A 172 22.72 4.38 2.28
C LYS A 172 21.84 3.50 3.17
N GLU A 173 20.55 3.38 2.86
CA GLU A 173 19.62 2.54 3.61
C GLU A 173 20.05 1.08 3.58
N LEU A 174 20.36 0.54 2.40
CA LEU A 174 20.87 -0.83 2.27
C LEU A 174 22.12 -1.02 3.14
N ASP A 175 23.03 -0.04 3.18
CA ASP A 175 24.29 -0.14 3.91
C ASP A 175 24.15 -0.03 5.44
N LYS A 176 23.01 0.42 5.96
CA LYS A 176 22.76 0.44 7.42
C LYS A 176 22.72 -0.95 8.03
N ASP A 177 22.32 -1.97 7.27
CA ASP A 177 22.28 -3.38 7.68
C ASP A 177 23.68 -4.03 7.84
N ILE A 178 24.77 -3.28 7.62
CA ILE A 178 26.16 -3.77 7.74
C ILE A 178 26.79 -3.44 9.12
N ARG A 179 26.07 -2.79 10.05
CA ARG A 179 26.68 -2.54 11.38
C ARG A 179 26.60 -3.79 12.27
N PRO A 180 27.74 -4.27 12.79
CA PRO A 180 27.81 -5.46 13.64
C PRO A 180 27.07 -5.31 14.96
#